data_AF-A0A7J8G8E5-F1
#
_entry.id   AF-A0A7J8G8E5-F1
#
_cell.length_a   1.000
_cell.length_b   1.000
_cell.length_c   1.000
_cell.angle_alpha   90.00
_cell.angle_beta   90.00
_cell.angle_gamma   90.00
#
_symmetry.space_group_name_H-M   'P 1'
#
loop_
_entity.id
_entity.type
_entity.pdbx_description
1 polymer ?
#
loop_
_entity_poly.entity_id
_entity_poly.type
_entity_poly.pdbx_seq_one_letter_code
_entity_poly.pdbx_strand_id
1 'polypeptide(L)'
;MFSKFTSILQHAVEALAPSLPLQEDFVYHWKAITHYYIETSDDKAPVTDTNIPSHLEQMLDILVQEEKEREFGETGPCMEYLLHHKILETLYTLGKADCPPGMKQQVLVFYTKLLGRIKQPLLPHINVHRPVQKLIRLCGEVLATPTENEEIQFLCIVCAKLKEDPYLVNFFLEPGLI
;
A
#
# COMPACT_ATOMS: atom_id res chain seq x y z
N MET A 1 -26.41 -36.69 -14.14
CA MET A 1 -26.50 -36.37 -12.70
C MET A 1 -25.14 -36.12 -12.03
N PHE A 2 -24.02 -36.59 -12.58
CA PHE A 2 -22.67 -36.40 -12.01
C PHE A 2 -22.18 -34.94 -11.93
N SER A 3 -22.59 -34.05 -12.84
CA SER A 3 -22.13 -32.64 -12.88
C SER A 3 -22.53 -31.82 -11.64
N LYS A 4 -23.67 -32.11 -11.00
CA LYS A 4 -24.09 -31.40 -9.78
C LYS A 4 -23.24 -31.78 -8.57
N PHE A 5 -22.86 -33.06 -8.46
CA PHE A 5 -22.01 -33.54 -7.37
C PHE A 5 -20.61 -32.93 -7.44
N THR A 6 -20.04 -32.77 -8.63
CA THR A 6 -18.74 -32.11 -8.80
C THR A 6 -18.80 -30.63 -8.40
N SER A 7 -19.89 -29.90 -8.72
CA SER A 7 -20.04 -28.50 -8.30
C SER A 7 -20.20 -28.33 -6.80
N ILE A 8 -20.92 -29.25 -6.14
CA ILE A 8 -21.14 -29.22 -4.69
C ILE A 8 -19.84 -29.57 -3.95
N LEU A 9 -19.04 -30.51 -4.48
CA LEU A 9 -17.71 -30.80 -3.96
C LEU A 9 -16.74 -29.64 -4.17
N GLN A 10 -16.77 -28.96 -5.31
CA GLN A 10 -15.92 -27.79 -5.56
C GLN A 10 -16.25 -26.64 -4.58
N HIS A 11 -17.53 -26.33 -4.40
CA HIS A 11 -17.98 -25.34 -3.41
C HIS A 11 -17.70 -25.77 -1.97
N ALA A 12 -17.77 -27.06 -1.67
CA ALA A 12 -17.41 -27.57 -0.35
C ALA A 12 -15.89 -27.47 -0.11
N VAL A 13 -15.05 -27.73 -1.11
CA VAL A 13 -13.58 -27.62 -0.98
C VAL A 13 -13.16 -26.16 -0.78
N GLU A 14 -13.80 -25.20 -1.46
CA GLU A 14 -13.59 -23.76 -1.22
C GLU A 14 -14.09 -23.31 0.17
N ALA A 15 -15.11 -23.97 0.73
CA ALA A 15 -15.66 -23.66 2.05
C ALA A 15 -14.94 -24.35 3.24
N LEU A 16 -14.01 -25.28 2.97
CA LEU A 16 -13.39 -26.13 3.99
C LEU A 16 -11.94 -25.76 4.35
N ALA A 17 -11.31 -24.85 3.59
CA ALA A 17 -10.08 -24.22 4.06
C ALA A 17 -10.49 -23.05 4.97
N PRO A 18 -10.16 -23.04 6.27
CA PRO A 18 -10.29 -21.82 7.05
C PRO A 18 -9.46 -20.76 6.32
N SER A 19 -10.09 -19.63 5.96
CA SER A 19 -9.34 -18.47 5.48
C SER A 19 -8.25 -18.19 6.53
N LEU A 20 -6.99 -18.14 6.10
CA LEU A 20 -5.90 -17.68 6.96
C LEU A 20 -6.37 -16.38 7.65
N PRO A 21 -6.06 -16.16 8.94
CA PRO A 21 -6.34 -14.88 9.58
C PRO A 21 -5.82 -13.76 8.67
N LEU A 22 -6.64 -12.74 8.39
CA LEU A 22 -6.30 -11.67 7.41
C LEU A 22 -4.89 -11.10 7.63
N GLN A 23 -4.47 -11.00 8.88
CA GLN A 23 -3.13 -10.53 9.24
C GLN A 23 -2.02 -11.48 8.75
N GLU A 24 -2.20 -12.79 8.82
CA GLU A 24 -1.20 -13.75 8.31
C GLU A 24 -1.04 -13.62 6.79
N ASP A 25 -2.14 -13.43 6.07
CA ASP A 25 -2.12 -13.24 4.61
C ASP A 25 -1.49 -11.88 4.22
N PHE A 26 -1.81 -10.82 4.96
CA PHE A 26 -1.16 -9.52 4.82
C PHE A 26 0.36 -9.62 5.02
N VAL A 27 0.79 -10.33 6.07
CA VAL A 27 2.21 -10.56 6.38
C VAL A 27 2.88 -11.43 5.32
N TYR A 28 2.18 -12.42 4.78
CA TYR A 28 2.69 -13.24 3.67
C TYR A 28 3.01 -12.38 2.45
N HIS A 29 2.09 -11.53 2.01
CA HIS A 29 2.32 -10.64 0.87
C HIS A 29 3.44 -9.64 1.11
N TRP A 30 3.49 -9.05 2.31
CA TRP A 30 4.59 -8.16 2.67
C TRP A 30 5.95 -8.87 2.61
N LYS A 31 6.04 -10.08 3.16
CA LYS A 31 7.27 -10.89 3.11
C LYS A 31 7.64 -11.25 1.68
N ALA A 32 6.69 -11.59 0.83
CA ALA A 32 6.95 -11.90 -0.58
C ALA A 32 7.60 -10.71 -1.31
N ILE A 33 7.15 -9.48 -1.05
CA ILE A 33 7.76 -8.26 -1.58
C ILE A 33 9.20 -8.11 -1.06
N THR A 34 9.44 -8.20 0.25
CA THR A 34 10.79 -7.99 0.78
C THR A 34 11.76 -9.11 0.42
N HIS A 35 11.26 -10.33 0.27
CA HIS A 35 12.05 -11.51 -0.11
C HIS A 35 12.61 -11.40 -1.52
N TYR A 36 11.87 -10.77 -2.44
CA TYR A 36 12.39 -10.44 -3.78
C TYR A 36 13.73 -9.71 -3.72
N TYR A 37 13.88 -8.75 -2.80
CA TYR A 37 15.10 -7.95 -2.63
C TYR A 37 16.24 -8.69 -1.91
N ILE A 38 15.97 -9.85 -1.31
CA ILE A 38 16.99 -10.69 -0.66
C ILE A 38 17.56 -11.68 -1.67
N GLU A 39 16.71 -12.26 -2.54
CA GLU A 39 17.12 -13.30 -3.48
C GLU A 39 17.55 -12.78 -4.85
N THR A 40 16.99 -11.66 -5.29
CA THR A 40 17.27 -11.12 -6.63
C THR A 40 18.53 -10.28 -6.60
N SER A 41 19.49 -10.65 -7.45
CA SER A 41 20.73 -9.88 -7.69
C SER A 41 20.71 -9.14 -9.04
N ASP A 42 19.65 -9.32 -9.83
CA ASP A 42 19.45 -8.66 -11.11
C ASP A 42 18.40 -7.54 -11.01
N ASP A 43 18.87 -6.34 -10.64
CA ASP A 43 18.06 -5.13 -10.49
C ASP A 43 17.62 -4.52 -11.83
N LYS A 44 17.75 -5.24 -12.96
CA LYS A 44 17.49 -4.71 -14.30
C LYS A 44 16.12 -5.04 -14.87
N ALA A 45 15.49 -6.12 -14.41
CA ALA A 45 14.15 -6.49 -14.87
C ALA A 45 13.13 -5.44 -14.39
N PRO A 46 12.21 -4.96 -15.25
CA PRO A 46 11.15 -4.04 -14.81
C PRO A 46 10.31 -4.64 -13.69
N VAL A 47 9.80 -3.80 -12.79
CA VAL A 47 8.94 -4.24 -11.68
C VAL A 47 7.69 -5.00 -12.16
N THR A 48 7.20 -4.69 -13.36
CA THR A 48 6.03 -5.33 -13.98
C THR A 48 6.24 -6.80 -14.29
N ASP A 49 7.49 -7.25 -14.40
CA ASP A 49 7.85 -8.64 -14.68
C ASP A 49 8.03 -9.44 -13.37
N THR A 50 7.75 -8.81 -12.23
CA THR A 50 7.81 -9.40 -10.90
C THR A 50 6.40 -9.60 -10.33
N ASN A 51 6.29 -10.32 -9.20
CA ASN A 51 5.04 -10.44 -8.46
C ASN A 51 4.76 -9.26 -7.51
N ILE A 52 5.67 -8.28 -7.40
CA ILE A 52 5.54 -7.14 -6.48
C ILE A 52 4.22 -6.38 -6.68
N PRO A 53 3.80 -6.00 -7.92
CA PRO A 53 2.55 -5.27 -8.12
C PRO A 53 1.32 -6.02 -7.60
N SER A 54 1.28 -7.34 -7.82
CA SER A 54 0.18 -8.19 -7.36
C SER A 54 0.12 -8.23 -5.83
N HIS A 55 1.26 -8.45 -5.17
CA HIS A 55 1.33 -8.47 -3.70
C HIS A 55 0.95 -7.13 -3.06
N LEU A 56 1.33 -6.00 -3.68
CA LEU A 56 0.91 -4.67 -3.21
C LEU A 56 -0.61 -4.48 -3.30
N GLU A 57 -1.25 -4.92 -4.39
CA GLU A 57 -2.71 -4.83 -4.51
C GLU A 57 -3.41 -5.74 -3.49
N GLN A 58 -2.93 -6.97 -3.30
CA GLN A 58 -3.50 -7.87 -2.30
C GLN A 58 -3.40 -7.32 -0.88
N MET A 59 -2.24 -6.75 -0.50
CA MET A 59 -2.10 -6.08 0.80
C MET A 59 -3.13 -4.97 0.99
N LEU A 60 -3.38 -4.17 -0.04
CA LEU A 60 -4.38 -3.10 0.01
C LEU A 60 -5.81 -3.64 0.12
N ASP A 61 -6.15 -4.67 -0.65
CA ASP A 61 -7.47 -5.28 -0.62
C ASP A 61 -7.76 -5.92 0.75
N ILE A 62 -6.76 -6.53 1.39
CA ILE A 62 -6.86 -7.05 2.75
C ILE A 62 -7.11 -5.92 3.77
N LEU A 63 -6.43 -4.78 3.67
CA LEU A 63 -6.66 -3.63 4.56
C LEU A 63 -8.09 -3.07 4.39
N VAL A 64 -8.57 -3.01 3.14
CA VAL A 64 -9.94 -2.56 2.83
C VAL A 64 -10.98 -3.56 3.33
N GLN A 65 -10.70 -4.86 3.25
CA GLN A 65 -11.56 -5.90 3.81
C GLN A 65 -11.60 -5.80 5.33
N GLU A 66 -10.44 -5.69 5.98
CA GLU A 66 -10.33 -5.53 7.43
C GLU A 66 -11.17 -4.34 7.93
N GLU A 67 -11.07 -3.17 7.29
CA GLU A 67 -11.86 -1.99 7.68
C GLU A 67 -13.37 -2.22 7.55
N LYS A 68 -13.82 -3.03 6.58
CA LYS A 68 -15.25 -3.34 6.39
C LYS A 68 -15.81 -4.30 7.44
N GLU A 69 -14.97 -5.20 7.95
CA GLU A 69 -15.36 -6.21 8.95
C GLU A 69 -15.31 -5.68 10.39
N ARG A 70 -14.77 -4.47 10.59
CA ARG A 70 -14.56 -3.84 11.90
C ARG A 70 -15.64 -2.82 12.25
N GLU A 71 -15.80 -2.57 13.55
CA GLU A 71 -16.62 -1.46 14.04
C GLU A 71 -15.95 -0.11 13.75
N PHE A 72 -16.77 0.93 13.61
CA PHE A 72 -16.27 2.26 13.28
C PHE A 72 -15.31 2.79 14.36
N GLY A 73 -14.08 3.12 13.95
CA GLY A 73 -13.06 3.67 14.84
C GLY A 73 -12.08 2.64 15.42
N GLU A 74 -12.28 1.35 15.15
CA GLU A 74 -11.30 0.33 15.49
C GLU A 74 -10.23 0.20 14.40
N THR A 75 -8.96 0.19 14.79
CA THR A 75 -7.86 -0.19 13.89
C THR A 75 -7.66 -1.69 14.00
N GLY A 76 -7.70 -2.39 12.85
CA GLY A 76 -7.51 -3.84 12.83
C GLY A 76 -6.03 -4.27 12.83
N PRO A 77 -5.76 -5.56 13.09
CA PRO A 77 -4.42 -6.11 13.20
C PRO A 77 -3.53 -5.97 11.94
N CYS A 78 -4.09 -5.93 10.73
CA CYS A 78 -3.33 -5.71 9.50
C CYS A 78 -2.84 -4.27 9.42
N MET A 79 -3.73 -3.31 9.69
CA MET A 79 -3.37 -1.90 9.74
C MET A 79 -2.38 -1.61 10.89
N GLU A 80 -2.59 -2.19 12.07
CA GLU A 80 -1.62 -2.12 13.16
C GLU A 80 -0.26 -2.66 12.74
N TYR A 81 -0.22 -3.78 12.02
CA TYR A 81 1.03 -4.34 11.50
C TYR A 81 1.71 -3.36 10.53
N LEU A 82 0.97 -2.80 9.57
CA LEU A 82 1.48 -1.80 8.62
C LEU A 82 2.12 -0.61 9.35
N LEU A 83 1.44 -0.09 10.38
CA LEU A 83 1.89 1.06 11.16
C LEU A 83 3.08 0.72 12.05
N HIS A 84 3.05 -0.37 12.81
CA HIS A 84 4.10 -0.76 13.74
C HIS A 84 5.40 -1.17 13.03
N HIS A 85 5.28 -1.91 11.92
CA HIS A 85 6.44 -2.36 11.15
C HIS A 85 6.93 -1.31 10.14
N LYS A 86 6.35 -0.11 10.13
CA LYS A 86 6.75 1.03 9.29
C LYS A 86 6.84 0.65 7.81
N ILE A 87 5.90 -0.17 7.33
CA ILE A 87 5.90 -0.68 5.95
C ILE A 87 5.95 0.47 4.94
N LEU A 88 5.22 1.56 5.22
CA LEU A 88 5.21 2.75 4.37
C LEU A 88 6.59 3.39 4.23
N GLU A 89 7.36 3.50 5.32
CA GLU A 89 8.73 4.04 5.27
C GLU A 89 9.64 3.14 4.41
N THR A 90 9.50 1.81 4.53
CA THR A 90 10.23 0.86 3.69
C THR A 90 9.83 1.02 2.22
N LEU A 91 8.53 1.08 1.92
CA LEU A 91 8.04 1.29 0.55
C LEU A 91 8.54 2.61 -0.05
N TYR A 92 8.58 3.69 0.74
CA TYR A 92 9.18 4.95 0.29
C TYR A 92 10.66 4.73 -0.10
N THR A 93 11.42 4.01 0.72
CA THR A 93 12.84 3.73 0.44
C THR A 93 13.02 2.93 -0.85
N LEU A 94 12.18 1.91 -1.07
CA LEU A 94 12.18 1.11 -2.29
C LEU A 94 11.79 1.96 -3.52
N GLY A 95 10.74 2.78 -3.41
CA GLY A 95 10.31 3.67 -4.49
C GLY A 95 11.34 4.75 -4.83
N LYS A 96 12.09 5.25 -3.83
CA LYS A 96 13.20 6.18 -4.06
C LYS A 96 14.37 5.53 -4.76
N ALA A 97 14.68 4.27 -4.41
CA ALA A 97 15.73 3.52 -5.10
C ALA A 97 15.35 3.23 -6.56
N ASP A 98 14.05 3.05 -6.83
CA ASP A 98 13.48 2.70 -8.14
C ASP A 98 14.17 1.48 -8.79
N CYS A 99 14.63 0.57 -7.94
CA CYS A 99 15.13 -0.74 -8.30
C CYS A 99 14.17 -1.76 -7.69
N PRO A 100 13.55 -2.67 -8.45
CA PRO A 100 13.61 -2.77 -9.91
C PRO A 100 12.98 -1.54 -10.61
N PRO A 101 13.36 -1.23 -11.87
CA PRO A 101 12.83 -0.10 -12.61
C PRO A 101 11.30 -0.06 -12.63
N GLY A 102 10.73 1.08 -12.24
CA GLY A 102 9.28 1.28 -12.14
C GLY A 102 8.71 1.06 -10.73
N MET A 103 9.54 0.70 -9.75
CA MET A 103 9.10 0.57 -8.36
C MET A 103 8.54 1.88 -7.80
N LYS A 104 9.08 3.05 -8.21
CA LYS A 104 8.52 4.37 -7.86
C LYS A 104 7.04 4.47 -8.24
N GLN A 105 6.69 4.02 -9.43
CA GLN A 105 5.31 4.01 -9.93
C GLN A 105 4.41 3.16 -9.03
N GLN A 106 4.85 1.95 -8.68
CA GLN A 106 4.08 1.03 -7.82
C GLN A 106 3.87 1.61 -6.42
N VAL A 107 4.88 2.29 -5.86
CA VAL A 107 4.78 2.96 -4.56
C VAL A 107 3.79 4.12 -4.61
N LEU A 108 3.86 4.98 -5.63
CA LEU A 108 2.91 6.09 -5.81
C LEU A 108 1.47 5.57 -5.92
N VAL A 109 1.25 4.51 -6.71
CA VAL A 109 -0.06 3.87 -6.85
C VAL A 109 -0.55 3.31 -5.52
N PHE A 110 0.29 2.59 -4.79
CA PHE A 110 -0.07 2.01 -3.49
C PHE A 110 -0.48 3.10 -2.49
N TYR A 111 0.34 4.15 -2.34
CA TYR A 111 0.02 5.28 -1.46
C TYR A 111 -1.25 6.00 -1.86
N THR A 112 -1.43 6.24 -3.16
CA THR A 112 -2.62 6.91 -3.68
C THR A 112 -3.88 6.14 -3.33
N LYS A 113 -3.88 4.83 -3.58
CA LYS A 113 -5.01 3.97 -3.28
C LYS A 113 -5.22 3.79 -1.79
N LEU A 114 -4.17 3.65 -0.99
CA LEU A 114 -4.25 3.54 0.47
C LEU A 114 -4.97 4.75 1.06
N LEU A 115 -4.52 5.97 0.72
CA LEU A 115 -5.13 7.21 1.21
C LEU A 115 -6.55 7.43 0.65
N GLY A 116 -6.85 6.90 -0.54
CA GLY A 116 -8.17 7.04 -1.17
C GLY A 116 -9.21 6.01 -0.74
N ARG A 117 -8.80 4.78 -0.41
CA ARG A 117 -9.71 3.66 -0.13
C ARG A 117 -9.96 3.44 1.36
N ILE A 118 -8.97 3.72 2.22
CA ILE A 118 -9.11 3.57 3.67
C ILE A 118 -9.80 4.80 4.25
N LYS A 119 -10.86 4.58 5.03
CA LYS A 119 -11.70 5.63 5.62
C LYS A 119 -11.18 6.10 6.97
N GLN A 120 -10.55 5.24 7.76
CA GLN A 120 -9.96 5.62 9.04
C GLN A 120 -8.88 6.69 8.83
N PRO A 121 -8.70 7.63 9.78
CA PRO A 121 -7.78 8.74 9.63
C PRO A 121 -6.32 8.28 9.66
N LEU A 122 -5.70 8.13 8.49
CA LEU A 122 -4.31 7.65 8.39
C LEU A 122 -3.25 8.72 8.63
N LEU A 123 -3.45 9.92 8.08
CA LEU A 123 -2.43 10.99 8.08
C LEU A 123 -1.97 11.44 9.49
N PRO A 124 -2.82 11.47 10.53
CA PRO A 124 -2.37 11.78 11.89
C PRO A 124 -1.27 10.83 12.42
N HIS A 125 -1.17 9.60 11.91
CA HIS A 125 -0.14 8.67 12.35
C HIS A 125 1.24 9.07 11.83
N ILE A 126 2.23 9.13 12.73
CA ILE A 126 3.63 9.47 12.40
C ILE A 126 4.26 8.56 11.35
N ASN A 127 3.89 7.28 11.37
CA ASN A 127 4.36 6.28 10.42
C ASN A 127 3.64 6.37 9.05
N VAL A 128 2.73 7.35 8.89
CA VAL A 128 2.05 7.67 7.62
C VAL A 128 2.48 9.05 7.11
N HIS A 129 2.28 10.13 7.88
CA HIS A 129 2.57 11.47 7.32
C HIS A 129 4.04 11.69 7.00
N ARG A 130 4.99 11.10 7.76
CA ARG A 130 6.42 11.25 7.45
C ARG A 130 6.79 10.61 6.11
N PRO A 131 6.43 9.34 5.82
CA PRO A 131 6.62 8.79 4.48
C PRO A 131 5.89 9.56 3.38
N VAL A 132 4.66 10.04 3.63
CA VAL A 132 3.90 10.87 2.67
C VAL A 132 4.66 12.17 2.38
N GLN A 133 5.16 12.88 3.38
CA GLN A 133 5.98 14.09 3.21
C GLN A 133 7.23 13.82 2.36
N LYS A 134 7.91 12.71 2.61
CA LYS A 134 9.10 12.32 1.83
C LYS A 134 8.74 12.00 0.39
N LEU A 135 7.61 11.32 0.16
CA LEU A 135 7.13 10.99 -1.18
C LEU A 135 6.68 12.24 -1.96
N ILE A 136 6.09 13.23 -1.30
CA ILE A 136 5.79 14.55 -1.89
C ILE A 136 7.08 15.22 -2.39
N ARG A 137 8.17 15.17 -1.61
CA ARG A 137 9.47 15.75 -2.01
C ARG A 137 10.09 15.02 -3.19
N LEU A 138 9.83 13.72 -3.32
CA LEU A 138 10.29 12.89 -4.44
C LEU A 138 9.53 13.17 -5.76
N CYS A 139 8.34 13.78 -5.68
CA CYS A 139 7.59 14.18 -6.87
C CYS A 139 8.26 15.39 -7.52
N GLY A 140 8.42 15.36 -8.84
CA GLY A 140 9.04 16.44 -9.61
C GLY A 140 10.56 16.60 -9.45
N GLU A 141 11.27 15.68 -8.78
CA GLU A 141 12.74 15.72 -8.70
C GLU A 141 13.41 15.55 -10.08
N VAL A 142 12.77 14.79 -10.97
CA VAL A 142 13.26 14.53 -12.33
C VAL A 142 12.16 14.94 -13.31
N LEU A 143 12.52 15.72 -14.32
CA LEU A 143 11.60 16.16 -15.37
C LEU A 143 11.40 15.05 -16.41
N ALA A 144 10.18 14.92 -16.95
CA ALA A 144 9.83 13.96 -18.01
C ALA A 144 10.03 12.49 -17.64
N THR A 145 9.68 12.11 -16.39
CA THR A 145 9.64 10.70 -15.97
C THR A 145 8.36 10.03 -16.48
N PRO A 146 8.34 8.69 -16.63
CA PRO A 146 7.12 7.96 -16.92
C PRO A 146 6.10 7.97 -15.76
N THR A 147 6.44 8.57 -14.60
CA THR A 147 5.63 8.57 -13.37
C THR A 147 4.83 9.86 -13.15
N GLU A 148 4.86 10.82 -14.08
CA GLU A 148 4.20 12.12 -13.90
C GLU A 148 2.71 12.00 -13.58
N ASN A 149 2.01 11.05 -14.20
CA ASN A 149 0.59 10.81 -13.95
C ASN A 149 0.34 10.32 -12.52
N GLU A 150 1.13 9.35 -12.05
CA GLU A 150 1.02 8.80 -10.70
C GLU A 150 1.42 9.82 -9.64
N GLU A 151 2.41 10.66 -9.91
CA GLU A 151 2.80 11.78 -9.04
C GLU A 151 1.65 12.78 -8.88
N ILE A 152 1.02 13.18 -10.00
CA ILE A 152 -0.14 14.08 -9.97
C ILE A 152 -1.29 13.44 -9.17
N GLN A 153 -1.61 12.18 -9.42
CA GLN A 153 -2.69 11.48 -8.70
C GLN A 153 -2.41 11.40 -7.19
N PHE A 154 -1.17 11.09 -6.82
CA PHE A 154 -0.74 11.05 -5.43
C PHE A 154 -0.87 12.44 -4.76
N LEU A 155 -0.38 13.49 -5.40
CA LEU A 155 -0.52 14.86 -4.89
C LEU A 155 -1.99 15.28 -4.80
N CYS A 156 -2.82 14.91 -5.77
CA CYS A 156 -4.26 15.17 -5.75
C CYS A 156 -4.95 14.53 -4.54
N ILE A 157 -4.66 13.26 -4.22
CA ILE A 157 -5.30 12.61 -3.06
C ILE A 157 -4.82 13.21 -1.74
N VAL A 158 -3.55 13.59 -1.62
CA VAL A 158 -3.05 14.30 -0.43
C VAL A 158 -3.79 15.63 -0.27
N CYS A 159 -3.88 16.43 -1.33
CA CYS A 159 -4.62 17.69 -1.32
C CYS A 159 -6.11 17.50 -0.98
N ALA A 160 -6.75 16.43 -1.48
CA ALA A 160 -8.13 16.11 -1.13
C ALA A 160 -8.27 15.86 0.38
N LYS A 161 -7.35 15.08 0.98
CA LYS A 161 -7.35 14.83 2.43
C LYS A 161 -7.11 16.09 3.26
N LEU A 162 -6.19 16.97 2.84
CA LEU A 162 -5.96 18.25 3.51
C LEU A 162 -7.16 19.20 3.38
N LYS A 163 -7.91 19.11 2.28
CA LYS A 163 -9.13 19.90 2.10
C LYS A 163 -10.29 19.36 2.95
N GLU A 164 -10.38 18.04 3.12
CA GLU A 164 -11.34 17.38 4.00
C GLU A 164 -11.10 17.74 5.48
N ASP A 165 -9.84 17.75 5.92
CA ASP A 165 -9.44 18.15 7.27
C ASP A 165 -8.23 19.12 7.22
N PRO A 166 -8.48 20.44 7.26
CA PRO A 166 -7.43 21.45 7.22
C PRO A 166 -6.41 21.37 8.36
N TYR A 167 -6.74 20.78 9.51
CA TYR A 167 -5.78 20.66 10.62
C TYR A 167 -4.61 19.75 10.27
N LEU A 168 -4.79 18.82 9.32
CA LEU A 168 -3.73 17.93 8.85
C LEU A 168 -2.55 18.69 8.25
N VAL A 169 -2.74 19.93 7.78
CA VAL A 169 -1.65 20.76 7.23
C VAL A 169 -0.50 20.91 8.22
N ASN A 170 -0.77 20.92 9.53
CA ASN A 170 0.25 21.07 10.57
C ASN A 170 1.25 19.90 10.59
N PHE A 171 0.89 18.73 10.07
CA PHE A 171 1.82 17.62 9.92
C PHE A 171 2.77 17.81 8.73
N PHE A 172 2.44 18.69 7.79
CA PHE A 172 3.21 18.96 6.57
C PHE A 172 4.03 20.25 6.63
N LEU A 173 3.66 21.19 7.50
CA LEU A 173 4.40 22.41 7.76
C LEU A 173 5.63 22.09 8.64
N GLU A 174 6.83 22.20 8.08
CA GLU A 174 8.05 22.16 8.90
C GLU A 174 8.11 23.43 9.78
N PRO A 175 8.61 23.32 11.03
CA PRO A 175 8.91 24.48 11.86
C PRO A 175 10.13 25.21 11.28
N GLY A 176 9.90 26.06 10.28
CA GLY A 176 10.93 26.87 9.63
C GLY A 176 10.44 27.82 8.53
N LEU A 177 9.13 27.93 8.31
CA LEU A 177 8.52 28.72 7.23
C LEU A 177 7.45 29.72 7.73
N ILE A 178 7.61 30.20 8.97
CA ILE A 178 6.90 31.37 9.52
C ILE A 178 7.92 32.28 10.20
#